data_AF-A0A7X7KGW3-F1
#
_entry.id   AF-A0A7X7KGW3-F1
#
_cell.length_a   1.000
_cell.length_b   1.000
_cell.length_c   1.000
_cell.angle_alpha   90.00
_cell.angle_beta   90.00
_cell.angle_gamma   90.00
#
_symmetry.space_group_name_H-M   'P 1'
#
loop_
_entity.id
_entity.type
_entity.pdbx_description
1 polymer ?
#
loop_
_entity_poly.entity_id
_entity_poly.type
_entity_poly.pdbx_seq_one_letter_code
_entity_poly.pdbx_strand_id
1 'polypeptide(L)'
;MLGVIFALELVARRFWCRYLCPLGALLGVLGRWSLVKRLPAGACKTCNHCADLCRMDALGDGFSPEDCTLCMDCVDFCPKGIAKFTLNNPLNKGATAGLSSSAGKNRRIITAGQASSGAQATDPASELGAFNSRGIMRDRKNDRRRPVDLSRRGALAAMAFGAVIPGAAAALQTIRPRGTDPYLLRPPGAEDENKFLDLCIRCGECMKVCPTGVLQPAVLESGVEGLFSPRLVPRFVFEQTYCEYTCTLCGQVCPTGAIPRLSEEVKHARPMGKAYFDHARCWPWGHQTPCVRCEEMCPTPDKAIKILNTFTIRNEDGFEVEIQQPYIDRELCVGCGICESNCPVEGESAIRVRRLDAPDPGTETKLDDKL
;
A
#
# COMPACT_ATOMS: atom_id res chain seq x y z
N MET A 1 1.18 -10.60 21.03
CA MET A 1 0.98 -11.28 19.72
C MET A 1 1.92 -10.75 18.65
N LEU A 2 2.00 -9.43 18.41
CA LEU A 2 2.94 -8.82 17.46
C LEU A 2 4.42 -9.13 17.73
N GLY A 3 4.85 -9.11 18.99
CA GLY A 3 6.24 -9.40 19.36
C GLY A 3 6.72 -10.82 19.00
N VAL A 4 5.81 -11.81 18.99
CA VAL A 4 6.14 -13.18 18.57
C VAL A 4 6.33 -13.26 17.06
N ILE A 5 5.50 -12.52 16.29
CA ILE A 5 5.61 -12.46 14.83
C ILE A 5 6.93 -11.81 14.42
N PHE A 6 7.31 -10.69 15.05
CA PHE A 6 8.61 -10.05 14.82
C PHE A 6 9.79 -10.90 15.28
N ALA A 7 9.66 -11.66 16.37
CA ALA A 7 10.70 -12.59 16.82
C ALA A 7 10.89 -13.77 15.84
N LEU A 8 9.82 -14.26 15.21
CA LEU A 8 9.90 -15.32 14.20
C LEU A 8 10.57 -14.87 12.91
N GLU A 9 10.50 -13.58 12.58
CA GLU A 9 11.20 -12.99 11.44
C GLU A 9 12.73 -12.96 11.62
N LEU A 10 13.20 -12.95 12.87
CA LEU A 10 14.62 -13.10 13.21
C LEU A 10 15.12 -14.55 13.02
N VAL A 11 14.21 -15.54 13.05
CA VAL A 11 14.53 -16.97 12.91
C VAL A 11 14.56 -17.39 11.44
N ALA A 12 13.67 -16.85 10.60
CA ALA A 12 13.73 -17.05 9.15
C ALA A 12 13.27 -15.78 8.41
N ARG A 13 14.02 -15.38 7.37
CA ARG A 13 13.60 -14.29 6.48
C ARG A 13 12.22 -14.60 5.92
N ARG A 14 11.25 -13.69 6.12
CA ARG A 14 9.87 -13.82 5.62
C ARG A 14 9.16 -15.09 6.12
N PHE A 15 9.32 -15.42 7.41
CA PHE A 15 8.70 -16.58 8.06
C PHE A 15 7.19 -16.68 7.77
N TRP A 16 6.48 -15.55 7.79
CA TRP A 16 5.05 -15.50 7.48
C TRP A 16 4.74 -16.05 6.09
N CYS A 17 5.41 -15.53 5.06
CA CYS A 17 5.18 -15.94 3.68
C CYS A 17 5.57 -17.40 3.43
N ARG A 18 6.57 -17.92 4.14
CA ARG A 18 7.10 -19.27 3.95
C ARG A 18 6.32 -20.35 4.72
N TYR A 19 5.80 -20.03 5.91
CA TYR A 19 5.26 -21.04 6.82
C TYR A 19 3.82 -20.78 7.29
N LEU A 20 3.35 -19.54 7.28
CA LEU A 20 2.00 -19.19 7.78
C LEU A 20 1.01 -18.84 6.66
N CYS A 21 1.49 -18.27 5.55
CA CYS A 21 0.62 -17.90 4.43
C CYS A 21 0.06 -19.15 3.74
N PRO A 22 -1.27 -19.32 3.63
CA PRO A 22 -1.88 -20.49 2.99
C PRO A 22 -1.42 -20.68 1.54
N LEU A 23 -1.26 -19.57 0.81
CA LEU A 23 -0.75 -19.58 -0.56
C LEU A 23 0.73 -19.96 -0.61
N GLY A 24 1.54 -19.45 0.31
CA GLY A 24 2.97 -19.78 0.39
C GLY A 24 3.23 -21.23 0.73
N ALA A 25 2.46 -21.79 1.67
CA ALA A 25 2.50 -23.22 1.99
C ALA A 25 2.09 -24.09 0.80
N LEU A 26 1.02 -23.70 0.08
CA LEU A 26 0.57 -24.40 -1.12
C LEU A 26 1.63 -24.35 -2.24
N LEU A 27 2.18 -23.17 -2.52
CA LEU A 27 3.21 -23.00 -3.55
C LEU A 27 4.51 -23.72 -3.20
N GLY A 28 4.91 -23.77 -1.93
CA GLY A 28 6.07 -24.55 -1.49
C GLY A 28 5.89 -26.06 -1.68
N VAL A 29 4.67 -26.58 -1.48
CA VAL A 29 4.33 -27.98 -1.78
C VAL A 29 4.39 -28.25 -3.28
N LEU A 30 3.78 -27.39 -4.10
CA LEU A 30 3.76 -27.54 -5.55
C LEU A 30 5.15 -27.33 -6.17
N GLY A 31 5.98 -26.48 -5.56
CA GLY A 31 7.35 -26.19 -5.99
C GLY A 31 8.27 -27.42 -6.00
N ARG A 32 7.96 -28.46 -5.21
CA ARG A 32 8.67 -29.75 -5.25
C ARG A 32 8.57 -30.46 -6.60
N TRP A 33 7.49 -30.23 -7.34
CA TRP A 33 7.29 -30.74 -8.70
C TRP A 33 7.61 -29.70 -9.77
N SER A 34 8.43 -28.69 -9.44
CA SER A 34 8.80 -27.65 -10.38
C SER A 34 9.29 -28.25 -11.71
N LEU A 35 8.59 -27.85 -12.78
CA LEU A 35 8.94 -28.21 -14.16
C LEU A 35 10.19 -27.48 -14.63
N VAL A 36 10.68 -26.50 -13.87
CA VAL A 36 11.86 -25.71 -14.20
C VAL A 36 12.95 -25.89 -13.14
N LYS A 37 14.18 -26.09 -13.60
CA LYS A 37 15.38 -26.17 -12.78
C LYS A 37 16.30 -25.01 -13.10
N ARG A 38 16.85 -24.40 -12.05
CA ARG A 38 17.89 -23.38 -12.20
C ARG A 38 19.25 -24.04 -12.43
N LEU A 39 20.02 -23.49 -13.35
CA LEU A 39 21.43 -23.81 -13.56
C LEU A 39 22.27 -22.51 -13.45
N PRO A 40 23.40 -22.53 -12.71
CA PRO A 40 23.83 -23.57 -11.78
C PRO A 40 22.85 -23.70 -10.59
N ALA A 41 22.86 -24.84 -9.88
CA ALA A 41 21.96 -25.04 -8.74
C ALA A 41 22.24 -24.01 -7.62
N GLY A 42 23.51 -23.77 -7.27
CA GLY A 42 23.86 -22.78 -6.25
C GLY A 42 24.10 -21.36 -6.77
N ALA A 43 24.34 -20.43 -5.86
CA ALA A 43 24.97 -19.16 -6.18
C ALA A 43 26.47 -19.34 -6.54
N CYS A 44 27.00 -18.43 -7.35
CA CYS A 44 28.41 -18.46 -7.72
C CYS A 44 29.27 -18.08 -6.49
N LYS A 45 30.24 -18.93 -6.12
CA LYS A 45 31.14 -18.65 -4.99
C LYS A 45 32.02 -17.40 -5.18
N THR A 46 32.22 -16.95 -6.42
CA THR A 46 33.11 -15.81 -6.73
C THR A 46 32.44 -14.44 -6.60
N CYS A 47 31.17 -14.30 -6.99
CA CYS A 47 30.45 -13.02 -6.92
C CYS A 47 29.29 -13.02 -5.92
N ASN A 48 28.68 -14.18 -5.66
CA ASN A 48 27.56 -14.40 -4.75
C ASN A 48 26.28 -13.56 -4.98
N HIS A 49 26.24 -12.75 -6.05
CA HIS A 49 25.19 -11.77 -6.29
C HIS A 49 23.76 -12.36 -6.32
N CYS A 50 23.60 -13.56 -6.90
CA CYS A 50 22.30 -14.23 -6.93
C CYS A 50 21.78 -14.58 -5.53
N ALA A 51 22.64 -14.96 -4.57
CA ALA A 51 22.21 -15.26 -3.20
C ALA A 51 21.79 -13.98 -2.46
N ASP A 52 22.49 -12.87 -2.71
CA ASP A 52 22.19 -11.60 -2.07
C ASP A 52 20.89 -10.97 -2.61
N LEU A 53 20.59 -11.16 -3.90
CA LEU A 53 19.31 -10.78 -4.53
C LEU A 53 18.14 -11.70 -4.15
N CYS A 54 18.40 -12.95 -3.76
CA CYS A 54 17.35 -13.93 -3.51
C CYS A 54 16.59 -13.61 -2.22
N ARG A 55 15.44 -12.94 -2.37
CA ARG A 55 14.57 -12.53 -1.24
C ARG A 55 14.06 -13.70 -0.40
N MET A 56 13.91 -14.87 -1.02
CA MET A 56 13.43 -16.11 -0.40
C MET A 56 14.55 -17.04 0.07
N ASP A 57 15.81 -16.67 -0.21
CA ASP A 57 16.99 -17.42 0.17
C ASP A 57 16.99 -18.89 -0.31
N ALA A 58 16.52 -19.09 -1.55
CA ALA A 58 16.40 -20.38 -2.22
C ALA A 58 17.73 -20.89 -2.83
N LEU A 59 18.83 -20.14 -2.64
CA LEU A 59 20.13 -20.33 -3.31
C LEU A 59 21.32 -20.55 -2.36
N GLY A 60 21.07 -21.07 -1.15
CA GLY A 60 22.09 -21.33 -0.11
C GLY A 60 23.18 -22.33 -0.54
N ASP A 61 23.25 -23.50 0.10
CA ASP A 61 24.21 -24.56 -0.30
C ASP A 61 23.79 -25.32 -1.59
N GLY A 62 22.67 -24.93 -2.20
CA GLY A 62 22.10 -25.50 -3.42
C GLY A 62 20.86 -24.73 -3.87
N PHE A 63 20.16 -25.27 -4.88
CA PHE A 63 18.85 -24.76 -5.30
C PHE A 63 17.75 -25.49 -4.53
N SER A 64 16.88 -24.76 -3.84
CA SER A 64 15.67 -25.31 -3.21
C SER A 64 14.43 -24.87 -4.00
N PRO A 65 13.86 -25.72 -4.88
CA PRO A 65 12.66 -25.38 -5.66
C PRO A 65 11.44 -25.02 -4.82
N GLU A 66 11.29 -25.61 -3.62
CA GLU A 66 10.21 -25.35 -2.67
C GLU A 66 10.22 -23.92 -2.11
N ASP A 67 11.38 -23.26 -2.13
CA ASP A 67 11.57 -21.91 -1.61
C ASP A 67 11.63 -20.87 -2.75
N CYS A 68 11.74 -21.32 -4.00
CA CYS A 68 11.87 -20.46 -5.15
C CYS A 68 10.50 -20.04 -5.69
N THR A 69 10.21 -18.74 -5.65
CA THR A 69 8.97 -18.17 -6.20
C THR A 69 9.03 -17.88 -7.70
N LEU A 70 10.08 -18.33 -8.40
CA LEU A 70 10.25 -18.13 -9.84
C LEU A 70 10.10 -16.66 -10.29
N CYS A 71 10.72 -15.73 -9.55
CA CYS A 71 10.73 -14.30 -9.90
C CYS A 71 11.75 -13.90 -10.97
N MET A 72 12.70 -14.79 -11.30
CA MET A 72 13.74 -14.62 -12.32
C MET A 72 14.76 -13.49 -12.08
N ASP A 73 14.68 -12.72 -10.98
CA ASP A 73 15.65 -11.68 -10.60
C ASP A 73 17.12 -12.13 -10.74
N CYS A 74 17.41 -13.38 -10.35
CA CYS A 74 18.78 -13.91 -10.39
C CYS A 74 19.33 -14.15 -11.81
N VAL A 75 18.47 -14.21 -12.83
CA VAL A 75 18.80 -14.29 -14.25
C VAL A 75 18.97 -12.88 -14.80
N ASP A 76 17.98 -12.02 -14.56
CA ASP A 76 17.91 -10.67 -15.12
C ASP A 76 19.08 -9.79 -14.64
N PHE A 77 19.45 -9.92 -13.36
CA PHE A 77 20.54 -9.15 -12.76
C PHE A 77 21.84 -9.94 -12.65
N CYS A 78 22.03 -11.01 -13.43
CA CYS A 78 23.28 -11.79 -13.40
C CYS A 78 24.41 -11.04 -14.14
N PRO A 79 25.45 -10.51 -13.46
CA PRO A 79 26.50 -9.73 -14.12
C PRO A 79 27.35 -10.56 -15.10
N LYS A 80 27.31 -11.89 -14.99
CA LYS A 80 28.04 -12.82 -15.87
C LYS A 80 27.12 -13.58 -16.84
N GLY A 81 25.80 -13.38 -16.79
CA GLY A 81 24.83 -14.06 -17.67
C GLY A 81 24.80 -15.60 -17.57
N ILE A 82 25.26 -16.18 -16.45
CA ILE A 82 25.42 -17.63 -16.29
C ILE A 82 24.14 -18.29 -15.75
N ALA A 83 23.36 -17.55 -14.94
CA ALA A 83 22.14 -18.07 -14.34
C ALA A 83 21.05 -18.25 -15.41
N LYS A 84 20.48 -19.46 -15.50
CA LYS A 84 19.41 -19.79 -16.45
C LYS A 84 18.41 -20.75 -15.82
N PHE A 85 17.17 -20.73 -16.28
CA PHE A 85 16.18 -21.76 -15.99
C PHE A 85 15.99 -22.66 -17.21
N THR A 86 15.94 -23.98 -16.98
CA THR A 86 15.71 -24.97 -18.00
C THR A 86 14.56 -25.88 -17.60
N LEU A 87 13.85 -26.44 -18.57
CA LEU A 87 12.82 -27.44 -18.30
C LEU A 87 13.46 -28.73 -17.75
N ASN A 88 12.87 -29.24 -16.68
CA ASN A 88 13.27 -30.47 -16.02
C ASN A 88 12.81 -31.64 -16.89
N ASN A 89 13.61 -32.01 -17.90
CA ASN A 89 13.30 -33.16 -18.76
C ASN A 89 13.61 -34.46 -17.99
N PRO A 90 12.61 -35.30 -17.64
CA PRO A 90 12.83 -36.54 -16.88
C PRO A 90 13.59 -37.61 -17.68
N LEU A 91 13.74 -37.45 -19.01
CA LEU A 91 14.38 -38.42 -19.91
C LEU A 91 15.92 -38.30 -20.00
N ASN A 92 16.55 -37.33 -19.34
CA ASN A 92 18.00 -37.11 -19.45
C ASN A 92 18.71 -37.14 -18.09
N LYS A 93 18.48 -38.22 -17.30
CA LYS A 93 19.22 -38.49 -16.05
C LYS A 93 20.60 -39.14 -16.26
N GLY A 94 21.06 -39.29 -17.51
CA GLY A 94 22.28 -40.03 -17.85
C GLY A 94 23.49 -39.22 -18.31
N ALA A 95 23.41 -37.89 -18.44
CA ALA A 95 24.47 -37.10 -19.09
C ALA A 95 25.07 -36.00 -18.19
N THR A 96 25.55 -36.37 -16.99
CA THR A 96 26.54 -35.57 -16.26
C THR A 96 27.59 -36.47 -15.65
N ALA A 97 28.32 -37.19 -16.52
CA ALA A 97 29.61 -37.76 -16.20
C ALA A 97 30.59 -37.31 -17.29
N GLY A 98 31.59 -36.52 -16.88
CA GLY A 98 32.75 -36.22 -17.70
C GLY A 98 32.63 -34.97 -18.57
N LEU A 99 33.21 -33.87 -18.08
CA LEU A 99 34.17 -33.08 -18.87
C LEU A 99 35.10 -32.38 -17.86
N SER A 100 36.00 -33.19 -17.35
CA SER A 100 37.28 -32.75 -16.80
C SER A 100 38.22 -32.45 -17.97
N SER A 101 38.93 -31.33 -17.85
CA SER A 101 40.21 -30.94 -18.49
C SER A 101 40.69 -31.61 -19.79
N SER A 102 41.01 -30.77 -20.79
CA SER A 102 42.17 -30.94 -21.68
C SER A 102 42.39 -29.60 -22.42
N ALA A 103 43.35 -28.76 -22.03
CA ALA A 103 44.75 -28.79 -22.45
C ALA A 103 44.94 -28.71 -23.98
N GLY A 104 45.55 -27.61 -24.45
CA GLY A 104 46.34 -27.65 -25.68
C GLY A 104 46.31 -26.44 -26.61
N LYS A 105 47.43 -25.70 -26.58
CA LYS A 105 48.22 -25.26 -27.75
C LYS A 105 47.85 -23.95 -28.48
N ASN A 106 48.66 -22.94 -28.13
CA ASN A 106 49.42 -22.04 -29.01
C ASN A 106 48.93 -21.80 -30.45
N ARG A 107 48.61 -20.53 -30.71
CA ARG A 107 49.05 -19.85 -31.94
C ARG A 107 49.37 -18.38 -31.62
N ARG A 108 50.67 -18.07 -31.45
CA ARG A 108 51.22 -16.77 -31.88
C ARG A 108 51.33 -16.86 -33.41
N ILE A 109 51.10 -15.79 -34.17
CA ILE A 109 52.16 -14.88 -34.64
C ILE A 109 51.53 -13.81 -35.57
N ILE A 110 51.82 -12.52 -35.27
CA ILE A 110 52.19 -11.38 -36.15
C ILE A 110 51.07 -10.71 -37.00
N THR A 111 50.90 -9.39 -37.17
CA THR A 111 51.72 -8.13 -37.14
C THR A 111 50.78 -6.92 -36.88
N ALA A 112 51.13 -5.93 -36.05
CA ALA A 112 51.64 -4.56 -36.38
C ALA A 112 50.68 -3.58 -37.11
N GLY A 113 50.50 -2.38 -36.56
CA GLY A 113 49.89 -1.21 -37.23
C GLY A 113 48.97 -0.38 -36.30
N GLN A 114 49.50 0.56 -35.52
CA GLN A 114 49.51 2.01 -35.76
C GLN A 114 48.41 2.79 -35.01
N ALA A 115 48.81 4.01 -34.62
CA ALA A 115 48.18 4.97 -33.72
C ALA A 115 46.90 5.62 -34.26
N SER A 116 46.03 6.13 -33.38
CA SER A 116 45.89 7.59 -33.14
C SER A 116 44.59 7.97 -32.40
N SER A 117 44.76 8.89 -31.44
CA SER A 117 43.89 10.01 -31.02
C SER A 117 42.37 9.84 -30.85
N GLY A 118 41.86 10.28 -29.69
CA GLY A 118 40.60 11.01 -29.65
C GLY A 118 39.78 10.94 -28.37
N ALA A 119 39.82 12.03 -27.60
CA ALA A 119 38.77 12.56 -26.73
C ALA A 119 38.46 11.87 -25.39
N GLN A 120 38.89 12.57 -24.33
CA GLN A 120 38.35 12.52 -22.98
C GLN A 120 36.87 12.94 -22.98
N ALA A 121 36.04 12.19 -22.26
CA ALA A 121 34.75 12.67 -21.76
C ALA A 121 34.64 12.24 -20.29
N THR A 122 34.50 13.24 -19.43
CA THR A 122 34.50 13.16 -17.97
C THR A 122 33.20 12.60 -17.42
N ASP A 123 33.30 11.64 -16.51
CA ASP A 123 32.22 11.16 -15.65
C ASP A 123 31.77 12.25 -14.65
N PRO A 124 30.46 12.49 -14.46
CA PRO A 124 29.93 13.11 -13.25
C PRO A 124 29.06 12.09 -12.52
N ALA A 125 29.69 11.25 -11.70
CA ALA A 125 28.99 10.37 -10.75
C ALA A 125 29.79 10.25 -9.45
N SER A 126 30.32 11.38 -8.97
CA SER A 126 30.88 11.52 -7.63
C SER A 126 30.05 12.54 -6.86
N GLU A 127 28.89 12.13 -6.36
CA GLU A 127 28.23 12.69 -5.16
C GLU A 127 26.87 12.02 -4.95
N LEU A 128 26.87 10.85 -4.32
CA LEU A 128 25.74 10.38 -3.53
C LEU A 128 26.30 9.58 -2.37
N GLY A 129 25.98 10.06 -1.17
CA GLY A 129 26.68 9.79 0.07
C GLY A 129 26.81 8.33 0.44
N ALA A 130 27.93 8.04 1.10
CA ALA A 130 28.18 6.83 1.84
C ALA A 130 27.08 6.61 2.90
N PHE A 131 26.05 5.86 2.56
CA PHE A 131 25.12 5.31 3.54
C PHE A 131 25.83 4.15 4.24
N ASN A 132 26.33 4.44 5.44
CA ASN A 132 27.04 3.53 6.32
C ASN A 132 26.18 2.30 6.68
N SER A 133 26.26 1.25 5.88
CA SER A 133 25.68 -0.05 6.21
C SER A 133 26.56 -0.79 7.21
N ARG A 134 26.61 -0.31 8.47
CA ARG A 134 26.88 -1.19 9.62
C ARG A 134 25.62 -2.00 9.93
N GLY A 135 25.16 -2.75 8.94
CA GLY A 135 24.26 -3.88 9.14
C GLY A 135 25.11 -5.06 9.54
N ILE A 136 24.98 -5.47 10.80
CA ILE A 136 25.52 -6.68 11.44
C ILE A 136 25.97 -7.73 10.41
N MET A 137 27.28 -7.80 10.13
CA MET A 137 27.86 -8.95 9.43
C MET A 137 27.72 -10.16 10.35
N ARG A 138 26.66 -10.94 10.17
CA ARG A 138 26.51 -12.24 10.82
C ARG A 138 27.29 -13.28 10.01
N ASP A 139 28.25 -13.91 10.67
CA ASP A 139 29.09 -14.98 10.15
C ASP A 139 28.22 -16.11 9.57
N ARG A 140 28.47 -16.44 8.30
CA ARG A 140 27.54 -17.14 7.39
C ARG A 140 27.73 -18.66 7.40
N LYS A 141 28.23 -19.23 8.51
CA LYS A 141 28.90 -20.54 8.47
C LYS A 141 28.17 -21.74 9.08
N ASN A 142 26.93 -21.63 9.58
CA ASN A 142 26.27 -22.83 10.12
C ASN A 142 24.73 -22.71 10.19
N ASP A 143 24.04 -22.72 9.06
CA ASP A 143 22.59 -22.98 9.02
C ASP A 143 22.33 -24.29 8.26
N ARG A 144 22.46 -25.43 8.96
CA ARG A 144 22.05 -26.75 8.43
C ARG A 144 20.53 -26.76 8.28
N ARG A 145 20.02 -26.33 7.13
CA ARG A 145 18.58 -26.41 6.82
C ARG A 145 18.15 -27.86 6.65
N ARG A 146 17.22 -28.29 7.49
CA ARG A 146 16.43 -29.50 7.28
C ARG A 146 15.39 -29.20 6.19
N PRO A 147 15.15 -30.11 5.23
CA PRO A 147 14.05 -29.96 4.27
C PRO A 147 12.72 -29.85 5.04
N VAL A 148 11.83 -28.98 4.57
CA VAL A 148 10.52 -28.79 5.18
C VAL A 148 9.73 -30.10 5.05
N ASP A 149 9.53 -30.78 6.18
CA ASP A 149 8.77 -32.02 6.27
C ASP A 149 7.37 -31.71 6.81
N LEU A 150 6.44 -31.42 5.90
CA LEU A 150 5.03 -31.28 6.26
C LEU A 150 4.49 -32.66 6.61
N SER A 151 4.53 -33.01 7.90
CA SER A 151 3.86 -34.22 8.39
C SER A 151 2.37 -34.18 8.02
N ARG A 152 1.74 -35.35 7.89
CA ARG A 152 0.29 -35.51 7.59
C ARG A 152 -0.61 -34.63 8.48
N ARG A 153 -0.14 -34.31 9.70
CA ARG A 153 -0.81 -33.40 10.64
C ARG A 153 -0.73 -31.92 10.23
N GLY A 154 0.38 -31.47 9.65
CA GLY A 154 0.52 -30.12 9.10
C GLY A 154 -0.38 -29.87 7.89
N ALA A 155 -0.53 -30.89 7.02
CA ALA A 155 -1.46 -30.83 5.88
C ALA A 155 -2.94 -30.80 6.34
N LEU A 156 -3.30 -31.64 7.32
CA LEU A 156 -4.66 -31.64 7.90
C LEU A 156 -4.99 -30.34 8.64
N ALA A 157 -4.02 -29.77 9.37
CA ALA A 157 -4.19 -28.47 10.01
C ALA A 157 -4.42 -27.37 8.96
N ALA A 158 -3.60 -27.32 7.90
CA ALA A 158 -3.77 -26.34 6.82
C ALA A 158 -5.15 -26.46 6.13
N MET A 159 -5.64 -27.68 5.89
CA MET A 159 -6.98 -27.91 5.33
C MET A 159 -8.10 -27.52 6.30
N ALA A 160 -7.96 -27.82 7.59
CA ALA A 160 -8.94 -27.44 8.61
C ALA A 160 -9.04 -25.90 8.75
N PHE A 161 -7.90 -25.20 8.80
CA PHE A 161 -7.89 -23.73 8.79
C PHE A 161 -8.45 -23.16 7.49
N GLY A 162 -8.16 -23.79 6.34
CA GLY A 162 -8.70 -23.41 5.04
C GLY A 162 -10.23 -23.55 4.92
N ALA A 163 -10.85 -24.49 5.65
CA ALA A 163 -12.30 -24.70 5.63
C ALA A 163 -13.07 -23.86 6.67
N VAL A 164 -12.45 -23.59 7.83
CA VAL A 164 -13.11 -22.87 8.95
C VAL A 164 -13.12 -21.36 8.71
N ILE A 165 -12.06 -20.79 8.15
CA ILE A 165 -11.93 -19.33 7.97
C ILE A 165 -13.01 -18.76 7.01
N PRO A 166 -13.32 -19.37 5.85
CA PRO A 166 -14.38 -18.89 4.97
C PRO A 166 -15.77 -18.95 5.63
N GLY A 167 -16.06 -20.03 6.37
CA GLY A 167 -17.34 -20.19 7.08
C GLY A 167 -17.54 -19.17 8.20
N ALA A 168 -16.50 -18.90 8.99
CA ALA A 168 -16.53 -17.87 10.02
C ALA A 168 -16.62 -16.45 9.42
N ALA A 169 -15.94 -16.18 8.31
CA ALA A 169 -16.03 -14.90 7.61
C ALA A 169 -17.44 -14.68 7.04
N ALA A 170 -18.04 -15.68 6.41
CA ALA A 170 -19.42 -15.61 5.90
C ALA A 170 -20.45 -15.39 7.02
N ALA A 171 -20.28 -16.05 8.18
CA ALA A 171 -21.15 -15.83 9.34
C ALA A 171 -20.95 -14.43 9.97
N LEU A 172 -19.76 -13.85 9.89
CA LEU A 172 -19.52 -12.49 10.40
C LEU A 172 -20.11 -11.42 9.47
N GLN A 173 -20.17 -11.68 8.16
CA GLN A 173 -20.80 -10.79 7.17
C GLN A 173 -22.31 -10.63 7.40
N THR A 174 -22.99 -11.64 7.94
CA THR A 174 -24.43 -11.50 8.28
C THR A 174 -24.68 -10.59 9.48
N ILE A 175 -23.66 -10.36 10.32
CA ILE A 175 -23.78 -9.54 11.54
C ILE A 175 -23.36 -8.07 11.27
N ARG A 176 -22.46 -7.83 10.31
CA ARG A 176 -22.07 -6.48 9.86
C ARG A 176 -22.13 -6.39 8.34
N PRO A 177 -23.23 -5.86 7.76
CA PRO A 177 -23.34 -5.65 6.33
C PRO A 177 -22.22 -4.71 5.84
N ARG A 178 -21.83 -4.87 4.57
CA ARG A 178 -20.85 -4.02 3.91
C ARG A 178 -21.25 -2.55 4.00
N GLY A 179 -20.27 -1.67 4.23
CA GLY A 179 -20.41 -0.24 3.99
C GLY A 179 -21.50 0.48 4.78
N THR A 180 -21.85 0.04 5.99
CA THR A 180 -22.83 0.76 6.83
C THR A 180 -22.26 1.97 7.55
N ASP A 181 -20.93 2.11 7.60
CA ASP A 181 -20.28 3.24 8.27
C ASP A 181 -20.48 4.53 7.43
N PRO A 182 -21.18 5.55 7.96
CA PRO A 182 -21.38 6.83 7.28
C PRO A 182 -20.08 7.56 6.93
N TYR A 183 -18.99 7.25 7.62
CA TYR A 183 -17.67 7.87 7.47
C TYR A 183 -16.72 7.03 6.61
N LEU A 184 -17.21 5.97 5.97
CA LEU A 184 -16.43 5.18 5.01
C LEU A 184 -16.30 5.91 3.66
N LEU A 185 -15.46 6.92 3.61
CA LEU A 185 -15.19 7.69 2.41
C LEU A 185 -14.18 6.95 1.52
N ARG A 186 -14.51 6.78 0.24
CA ARG A 186 -13.63 6.15 -0.75
C ARG A 186 -12.86 7.19 -1.58
N PRO A 187 -11.69 6.82 -2.14
CA PRO A 187 -10.94 7.68 -3.06
C PRO A 187 -11.81 8.26 -4.18
N PRO A 188 -11.45 9.43 -4.74
CA PRO A 188 -12.24 10.04 -5.82
C PRO A 188 -12.50 9.06 -6.97
N GLY A 189 -13.76 8.97 -7.39
CA GLY A 189 -14.21 8.09 -8.48
C GLY A 189 -14.49 6.63 -8.09
N ALA A 190 -14.22 6.22 -6.84
CA ALA A 190 -14.69 4.95 -6.31
C ALA A 190 -16.11 5.11 -5.76
N GLU A 191 -17.10 4.82 -6.60
CA GLU A 191 -18.52 5.08 -6.32
C GLU A 191 -19.17 3.96 -5.49
N ASP A 192 -19.51 2.84 -6.13
CA ASP A 192 -20.19 1.72 -5.46
C ASP A 192 -19.22 0.86 -4.65
N GLU A 193 -19.55 0.61 -3.39
CA GLU A 193 -18.70 -0.13 -2.46
C GLU A 193 -18.46 -1.57 -2.91
N ASN A 194 -19.47 -2.27 -3.43
CA ASN A 194 -19.31 -3.66 -3.86
C ASN A 194 -18.40 -3.74 -5.09
N LYS A 195 -18.70 -2.92 -6.10
CA LYS A 195 -17.89 -2.81 -7.33
C LYS A 195 -16.46 -2.41 -7.01
N PHE A 196 -16.26 -1.52 -6.06
CA PHE A 196 -14.92 -1.12 -5.61
C PHE A 196 -14.17 -2.31 -5.00
N LEU A 197 -14.80 -3.06 -4.08
CA LEU A 197 -14.19 -4.21 -3.42
C LEU A 197 -13.89 -5.38 -4.37
N ASP A 198 -14.70 -5.56 -5.41
CA ASP A 198 -14.48 -6.57 -6.45
C ASP A 198 -13.24 -6.25 -7.32
N LEU A 199 -12.96 -4.96 -7.54
CA LEU A 199 -11.82 -4.51 -8.34
C LEU A 199 -10.56 -4.30 -7.50
N CYS A 200 -10.70 -3.96 -6.22
CA CYS A 200 -9.58 -3.57 -5.37
C CYS A 200 -8.77 -4.79 -4.91
N ILE A 201 -7.55 -4.95 -5.44
CA ILE A 201 -6.60 -5.98 -5.01
C ILE A 201 -5.83 -5.61 -3.73
N ARG A 202 -6.15 -4.48 -3.08
CA ARG A 202 -5.55 -4.03 -1.80
C ARG A 202 -4.01 -3.92 -1.84
N CYS A 203 -3.46 -3.50 -2.99
CA CYS A 203 -2.01 -3.39 -3.19
C CYS A 203 -1.36 -2.23 -2.40
N GLY A 204 -2.13 -1.21 -2.02
CA GLY A 204 -1.65 -0.07 -1.25
C GLY A 204 -0.90 1.03 -2.02
N GLU A 205 -0.73 0.91 -3.34
CA GLU A 205 0.00 1.92 -4.13
C GLU A 205 -0.67 3.31 -4.06
N CYS A 206 -2.00 3.37 -4.02
CA CYS A 206 -2.74 4.62 -3.83
C CYS A 206 -2.46 5.30 -2.48
N MET A 207 -2.29 4.51 -1.41
CA MET A 207 -1.95 5.03 -0.08
C MET A 207 -0.51 5.55 -0.07
N LYS A 208 0.41 4.80 -0.68
CA LYS A 208 1.83 5.16 -0.79
C LYS A 208 2.08 6.44 -1.58
N VAL A 209 1.32 6.68 -2.65
CA VAL A 209 1.47 7.88 -3.50
C VAL A 209 0.72 9.11 -2.94
N CYS A 210 -0.08 8.95 -1.89
CA CYS A 210 -0.91 10.02 -1.36
C CYS A 210 -0.06 11.08 -0.64
N PRO A 211 0.02 12.32 -1.15
CA PRO A 211 0.93 13.34 -0.59
C PRO A 211 0.48 13.85 0.78
N THR A 212 -0.82 13.82 1.04
CA THR A 212 -1.44 14.29 2.29
C THR A 212 -1.68 13.17 3.29
N GLY A 213 -1.37 11.91 2.95
CA GLY A 213 -1.62 10.77 3.82
C GLY A 213 -3.09 10.51 4.17
N VAL A 214 -4.07 11.14 3.50
CA VAL A 214 -5.50 10.97 3.84
C VAL A 214 -6.00 9.54 3.59
N LEU A 215 -5.37 8.81 2.67
CA LEU A 215 -5.73 7.44 2.35
C LEU A 215 -5.09 6.47 3.34
N GLN A 216 -5.93 5.89 4.20
CA GLN A 216 -5.51 4.94 5.23
C GLN A 216 -6.19 3.58 5.00
N PRO A 217 -5.59 2.48 5.48
CA PRO A 217 -6.19 1.15 5.35
C PRO A 217 -7.42 1.06 6.25
N ALA A 218 -8.56 0.67 5.67
CA ALA A 218 -9.73 0.27 6.44
C ALA A 218 -9.42 -1.01 7.23
N VAL A 219 -9.97 -1.12 8.43
CA VAL A 219 -9.82 -2.29 9.29
C VAL A 219 -11.11 -3.09 9.30
N LEU A 220 -12.19 -2.53 9.84
CA LEU A 220 -13.50 -3.19 9.95
C LEU A 220 -14.65 -2.31 9.45
N GLU A 221 -14.39 -1.04 9.13
CA GLU A 221 -15.35 -0.03 8.68
C GLU A 221 -16.02 -0.43 7.35
N SER A 222 -15.29 -1.17 6.51
CA SER A 222 -15.77 -1.73 5.24
C SER A 222 -16.15 -3.22 5.32
N GLY A 223 -16.23 -3.77 6.53
CA GLY A 223 -16.39 -5.20 6.77
C GLY A 223 -15.12 -6.00 6.50
N VAL A 224 -15.20 -7.32 6.69
CA VAL A 224 -14.03 -8.22 6.57
C VAL A 224 -13.44 -8.27 5.16
N GLU A 225 -14.27 -8.12 4.13
CA GLU A 225 -13.80 -8.09 2.74
C GLU A 225 -13.07 -6.79 2.42
N GLY A 226 -13.47 -5.68 3.04
CA GLY A 226 -12.81 -4.40 2.88
C GLY A 226 -11.55 -4.23 3.74
N LEU A 227 -11.14 -5.24 4.50
CA LEU A 227 -9.90 -5.18 5.28
C LEU A 227 -8.72 -4.76 4.37
N PHE A 228 -7.97 -3.75 4.81
CA PHE A 228 -6.83 -3.17 4.09
C PHE A 228 -7.15 -2.44 2.77
N SER A 229 -8.44 -2.26 2.45
CA SER A 229 -8.85 -1.39 1.35
C SER A 229 -8.70 0.10 1.73
N PRO A 230 -8.38 1.00 0.79
CA PRO A 230 -8.11 2.40 1.12
C PRO A 230 -9.40 3.17 1.44
N ARG A 231 -9.41 3.94 2.53
CA ARG A 231 -10.46 4.90 2.87
C ARG A 231 -9.86 6.26 3.19
N LEU A 232 -10.61 7.34 2.98
CA LEU A 232 -10.19 8.65 3.46
C LEU A 232 -10.43 8.74 4.96
N VAL A 233 -9.41 9.18 5.68
CA VAL A 233 -9.47 9.47 7.11
C VAL A 233 -9.00 10.91 7.32
N PRO A 234 -9.92 11.88 7.25
CA PRO A 234 -9.61 13.24 7.63
C PRO A 234 -9.18 13.28 9.10
N ARG A 235 -8.28 14.21 9.45
CA ARG A 235 -7.81 14.41 10.83
C ARG A 235 -7.13 13.18 11.45
N PHE A 236 -6.36 12.45 10.65
CA PHE A 236 -5.44 11.42 11.15
C PHE A 236 -4.30 12.03 11.98
N VAL A 237 -3.83 11.29 12.99
CA VAL A 237 -3.03 11.81 14.10
C VAL A 237 -1.72 12.48 13.63
N PHE A 238 -1.48 13.72 14.10
CA PHE A 238 -0.29 14.57 13.90
C PHE A 238 -0.11 15.26 12.54
N GLU A 239 -1.00 15.07 11.57
CA GLU A 239 -0.86 15.66 10.23
C GLU A 239 -2.19 16.28 9.73
N GLN A 240 -2.11 17.37 8.97
CA GLN A 240 -3.26 17.93 8.26
C GLN A 240 -3.60 17.04 7.06
N THR A 241 -4.42 16.02 7.30
CA THR A 241 -4.77 14.96 6.34
C THR A 241 -6.10 15.24 5.67
N TYR A 242 -6.07 15.44 4.35
CA TYR A 242 -7.26 15.71 3.52
C TYR A 242 -7.01 15.32 2.06
N CYS A 243 -8.06 15.19 1.25
CA CYS A 243 -7.89 14.99 -0.19
C CYS A 243 -7.55 16.32 -0.87
N GLU A 244 -6.29 16.50 -1.27
CA GLU A 244 -5.84 17.69 -2.01
C GLU A 244 -6.69 17.92 -3.26
N TYR A 245 -7.13 19.16 -3.54
CA TYR A 245 -8.17 19.48 -4.53
C TYR A 245 -7.75 19.15 -5.97
N THR A 246 -6.52 19.49 -6.38
CA THR A 246 -6.01 19.28 -7.74
C THR A 246 -5.32 17.91 -7.94
N CYS A 247 -5.07 17.15 -6.87
CA CYS A 247 -4.32 15.89 -6.96
C CYS A 247 -5.12 14.72 -7.58
N THR A 248 -4.57 14.00 -8.57
CA THR A 248 -5.20 12.82 -9.19
C THR A 248 -4.36 11.53 -9.09
N LEU A 249 -3.28 11.54 -8.29
CA LEU A 249 -2.24 10.50 -8.27
C LEU A 249 -2.75 9.08 -7.95
N CYS A 250 -3.72 8.94 -7.03
CA CYS A 250 -4.22 7.63 -6.61
C CYS A 250 -4.83 6.81 -7.77
N GLY A 251 -5.48 7.46 -8.73
CA GLY A 251 -6.02 6.82 -9.94
C GLY A 251 -4.94 6.49 -10.97
N GLN A 252 -3.81 7.21 -10.98
CA GLN A 252 -2.71 6.97 -11.91
C GLN A 252 -1.96 5.68 -11.60
N VAL A 253 -1.84 5.34 -10.31
CA VAL A 253 -1.13 4.14 -9.80
C VAL A 253 -2.01 2.92 -9.59
N CYS A 254 -3.34 3.04 -9.72
CA CYS A 254 -4.24 1.91 -9.50
C CYS A 254 -4.15 0.89 -10.66
N PRO A 255 -3.66 -0.35 -10.41
CA PRO A 255 -3.43 -1.31 -11.50
C PRO A 255 -4.72 -1.97 -12.02
N THR A 256 -5.79 -1.97 -11.22
CA THR A 256 -7.06 -2.64 -11.55
C THR A 256 -8.16 -1.69 -12.02
N GLY A 257 -7.94 -0.37 -11.91
CA GLY A 257 -8.98 0.62 -12.18
C GLY A 257 -10.06 0.70 -11.09
N ALA A 258 -9.87 0.07 -9.93
CA ALA A 258 -10.75 0.28 -8.76
C ALA A 258 -10.85 1.75 -8.36
N ILE A 259 -9.75 2.50 -8.53
CA ILE A 259 -9.70 3.95 -8.53
C ILE A 259 -9.42 4.36 -9.99
N PRO A 260 -10.38 4.94 -10.71
CA PRO A 260 -10.20 5.29 -12.11
C PRO A 260 -9.18 6.42 -12.28
N ARG A 261 -8.54 6.49 -13.46
CA ARG A 261 -7.77 7.68 -13.86
C ARG A 261 -8.75 8.81 -14.14
N LEU A 262 -8.70 9.85 -13.34
CA LEU A 262 -9.55 11.04 -13.47
C LEU A 262 -8.73 12.23 -13.95
N SER A 263 -9.34 13.08 -14.79
CA SER A 263 -8.89 14.47 -14.92
C SER A 263 -9.30 15.26 -13.67
N GLU A 264 -8.70 16.44 -13.48
CA GLU A 264 -9.06 17.33 -12.37
C GLU A 264 -10.54 17.72 -12.42
N GLU A 265 -11.04 18.11 -13.60
CA GLU A 265 -12.43 18.47 -13.83
C GLU A 265 -13.40 17.36 -13.40
N VAL A 266 -13.14 16.11 -13.81
CA VAL A 266 -14.00 14.97 -13.47
C VAL A 266 -13.92 14.66 -11.98
N LYS A 267 -12.75 14.84 -11.37
CA LYS A 267 -12.58 14.68 -9.92
C LYS A 267 -13.41 15.70 -9.15
N HIS A 268 -13.42 16.96 -9.59
CA HIS A 268 -14.21 18.01 -8.93
C HIS A 268 -15.71 17.78 -9.08
N ALA A 269 -16.14 17.22 -10.22
CA ALA A 269 -17.54 16.88 -10.46
C ALA A 269 -18.04 15.64 -9.69
N ARG A 270 -17.15 14.78 -9.18
CA ARG A 270 -17.50 13.54 -8.47
C ARG A 270 -17.19 13.63 -6.99
N PRO A 271 -18.15 14.06 -6.15
CA PRO A 271 -17.92 14.20 -4.72
C PRO A 271 -17.69 12.82 -4.06
N MET A 272 -16.72 12.75 -3.16
CA MET A 272 -16.45 11.55 -2.35
C MET A 272 -17.45 11.43 -1.18
N GLY A 273 -18.00 12.56 -0.77
CA GLY A 273 -18.90 12.72 0.35
C GLY A 273 -19.37 14.17 0.45
N LYS A 274 -20.12 14.49 1.51
CA LYS A 274 -20.54 15.85 1.84
C LYS A 274 -20.21 16.14 3.30
N ALA A 275 -19.76 17.36 3.56
CA ALA A 275 -19.49 17.83 4.91
C ALA A 275 -20.81 18.19 5.62
N TYR A 276 -20.80 18.05 6.95
CA TYR A 276 -21.94 18.29 7.84
C TYR A 276 -21.44 18.94 9.13
N PHE A 277 -22.18 19.91 9.67
CA PHE A 277 -21.90 20.49 10.99
C PHE A 277 -22.63 19.75 12.12
N ASP A 278 -21.92 19.53 13.21
CA ASP A 278 -22.50 19.28 14.53
C ASP A 278 -22.64 20.62 15.24
N HIS A 279 -23.87 21.15 15.28
CA HIS A 279 -24.18 22.45 15.87
C HIS A 279 -23.90 22.52 17.37
N ALA A 280 -23.96 21.39 18.09
CA ALA A 280 -23.66 21.38 19.52
C ALA A 280 -22.15 21.58 19.79
N ARG A 281 -21.29 21.15 18.86
CA ARG A 281 -19.83 21.25 18.99
C ARG A 281 -19.24 22.48 18.28
N CYS A 282 -19.90 22.96 17.23
CA CYS A 282 -19.39 24.05 16.40
C CYS A 282 -19.39 25.35 17.20
N TRP A 283 -18.22 25.99 17.36
CA TRP A 283 -18.07 27.20 18.18
C TRP A 283 -19.08 28.32 17.84
N PRO A 284 -19.31 28.69 16.56
CA PRO A 284 -20.34 29.66 16.21
C PRO A 284 -21.77 29.26 16.60
N TRP A 285 -22.09 27.97 16.58
CA TRP A 285 -23.44 27.46 16.84
C TRP A 285 -23.69 27.18 18.32
N GLY A 286 -22.82 26.39 18.96
CA GLY A 286 -22.99 25.92 20.33
C GLY A 286 -22.43 26.87 21.39
N HIS A 287 -21.36 27.61 21.07
CA HIS A 287 -20.63 28.45 22.04
C HIS A 287 -20.66 29.93 21.68
N GLN A 288 -21.39 30.32 20.65
CA GLN A 288 -21.52 31.72 20.23
C GLN A 288 -20.16 32.42 19.99
N THR A 289 -19.12 31.64 19.68
CA THR A 289 -17.75 32.12 19.51
C THR A 289 -17.42 32.19 18.02
N PRO A 290 -16.98 33.36 17.49
CA PRO A 290 -16.65 33.50 16.07
C PRO A 290 -15.56 32.54 15.60
N CYS A 291 -15.76 31.88 14.45
CA CYS A 291 -14.77 30.99 13.85
C CYS A 291 -14.97 30.93 12.33
N VAL A 292 -13.96 31.35 11.58
CA VAL A 292 -13.99 31.40 10.11
C VAL A 292 -13.22 30.26 9.43
N ARG A 293 -12.66 29.34 10.23
CA ARG A 293 -11.64 28.37 9.80
C ARG A 293 -12.07 27.49 8.61
N CYS A 294 -13.34 27.10 8.56
CA CYS A 294 -13.83 26.18 7.52
C CYS A 294 -13.97 26.86 6.15
N GLU A 295 -14.38 28.12 6.11
CA GLU A 295 -14.47 28.93 4.88
C GLU A 295 -13.08 29.23 4.32
N GLU A 296 -12.16 29.68 5.18
CA GLU A 296 -10.77 29.97 4.79
C GLU A 296 -10.09 28.76 4.16
N MET A 297 -10.22 27.59 4.80
CA MET A 297 -9.57 26.37 4.34
C MET A 297 -10.31 25.67 3.19
N CYS A 298 -11.51 26.12 2.79
CA CYS A 298 -12.24 25.47 1.71
C CYS A 298 -11.52 25.70 0.36
N PRO A 299 -11.10 24.64 -0.37
CA PRO A 299 -10.24 24.77 -1.54
C PRO A 299 -11.01 24.98 -2.85
N THR A 300 -12.34 24.88 -2.82
CA THR A 300 -13.19 25.09 -3.99
C THR A 300 -13.18 26.58 -4.39
N PRO A 301 -13.18 26.94 -5.69
CA PRO A 301 -13.12 28.33 -6.14
C PRO A 301 -14.20 29.23 -5.51
N ASP A 302 -15.47 28.80 -5.54
CA ASP A 302 -16.60 29.56 -5.03
C ASP A 302 -16.93 29.28 -3.55
N LYS A 303 -16.02 28.60 -2.83
CA LYS A 303 -16.15 28.18 -1.42
C LYS A 303 -17.44 27.42 -1.13
N ALA A 304 -17.34 26.09 -0.99
CA ALA A 304 -18.45 25.24 -0.56
C ALA A 304 -18.90 25.51 0.88
N ILE A 305 -18.10 26.22 1.69
CA ILE A 305 -18.47 26.62 3.04
C ILE A 305 -18.39 28.14 3.09
N LYS A 306 -19.51 28.78 3.43
CA LYS A 306 -19.66 30.23 3.48
C LYS A 306 -20.16 30.64 4.84
N ILE A 307 -19.80 31.82 5.29
CA ILE A 307 -20.33 32.39 6.52
C ILE A 307 -21.50 33.30 6.18
N LEU A 308 -22.68 32.96 6.72
CA LEU A 308 -23.90 33.70 6.50
C LEU A 308 -24.42 34.24 7.83
N ASN A 309 -24.90 35.47 7.78
CA ASN A 309 -25.59 36.20 8.83
C ASN A 309 -24.74 36.58 10.04
N THR A 310 -24.75 37.89 10.27
CA THR A 310 -24.28 38.64 11.40
C THR A 310 -25.42 38.74 12.41
N PHE A 311 -25.38 37.99 13.50
CA PHE A 311 -26.30 38.22 14.62
C PHE A 311 -25.53 38.89 15.76
N THR A 312 -26.01 40.04 16.22
CA THR A 312 -25.43 40.70 17.41
C THR A 312 -26.04 40.06 18.64
N ILE A 313 -25.26 39.26 19.38
CA ILE A 313 -25.69 38.67 20.65
C ILE A 313 -24.85 39.28 21.77
N ARG A 314 -25.47 39.58 22.91
CA ARG A 314 -24.75 39.95 24.14
C ARG A 314 -24.14 38.70 24.75
N ASN A 315 -22.81 38.65 24.80
CA ASN A 315 -22.06 37.57 25.41
C ASN A 315 -22.19 37.60 26.95
N GLU A 316 -21.73 36.55 27.64
CA GLU A 316 -21.78 36.45 29.12
C GLU A 316 -21.09 37.63 29.83
N ASP A 317 -20.08 38.23 29.18
CA ASP A 317 -19.34 39.41 29.66
C ASP A 317 -20.04 40.76 29.34
N GLY A 318 -21.23 40.74 28.74
CA GLY A 318 -22.00 41.94 28.41
C GLY A 318 -21.59 42.66 27.11
N PHE A 319 -20.58 42.17 26.39
CA PHE A 319 -20.18 42.69 25.08
C PHE A 319 -21.12 42.23 23.98
N GLU A 320 -21.44 43.13 23.06
CA GLU A 320 -22.13 42.80 21.81
C GLU A 320 -21.14 42.16 20.84
N VAL A 321 -21.32 40.87 20.56
CA VAL A 321 -20.48 40.10 19.65
C VAL A 321 -21.28 39.77 18.41
N GLU A 322 -20.67 40.04 17.26
CA GLU A 322 -21.18 39.65 15.96
C GLU A 322 -20.91 38.17 15.72
N ILE A 323 -21.95 37.35 15.72
CA ILE A 323 -21.83 35.91 15.54
C ILE A 323 -22.15 35.57 14.10
N GLN A 324 -21.13 34.98 13.48
CA GLN A 324 -21.09 34.56 12.10
C GLN A 324 -21.29 33.05 12.02
N GLN A 325 -22.41 32.59 11.47
CA GLN A 325 -22.73 31.16 11.40
C GLN A 325 -22.34 30.56 10.05
N PRO A 326 -21.51 29.51 10.02
CA PRO A 326 -21.13 28.87 8.77
C PRO A 326 -22.28 28.03 8.20
N TYR A 327 -22.34 27.96 6.88
CA TYR A 327 -23.25 27.16 6.06
C TYR A 327 -22.47 26.40 4.98
N ILE A 328 -23.00 25.27 4.52
CA ILE A 328 -22.36 24.41 3.51
C ILE A 328 -23.22 24.37 2.25
N ASP A 329 -22.69 24.90 1.14
CA ASP A 329 -23.22 24.65 -0.19
C ASP A 329 -22.90 23.22 -0.63
N ARG A 330 -23.93 22.38 -0.66
CA ARG A 330 -23.78 20.95 -0.95
C ARG A 330 -23.49 20.70 -2.42
N GLU A 331 -23.81 21.60 -3.34
CA GLU A 331 -23.51 21.41 -4.77
C GLU A 331 -22.01 21.56 -5.00
N LEU A 332 -21.40 22.55 -4.36
CA LEU A 332 -19.96 22.83 -4.44
C LEU A 332 -19.11 21.87 -3.60
N CYS A 333 -19.66 21.27 -2.53
CA CYS A 333 -18.89 20.43 -1.62
C CYS A 333 -18.44 19.11 -2.28
N VAL A 334 -17.12 18.91 -2.43
CA VAL A 334 -16.55 17.68 -3.01
C VAL A 334 -16.23 16.57 -1.97
N GLY A 335 -16.38 16.87 -0.68
CA GLY A 335 -16.11 15.92 0.41
C GLY A 335 -14.62 15.63 0.65
N CYS A 336 -13.74 16.60 0.43
CA CYS A 336 -12.29 16.41 0.56
C CYS A 336 -11.77 16.26 2.01
N GLY A 337 -12.56 16.64 3.02
CA GLY A 337 -12.20 16.49 4.43
C GLY A 337 -11.26 17.56 4.99
N ILE A 338 -10.86 18.58 4.22
CA ILE A 338 -9.95 19.64 4.69
C ILE A 338 -10.53 20.48 5.83
N CYS A 339 -11.84 20.71 5.84
CA CYS A 339 -12.55 21.39 6.92
C CYS A 339 -12.56 20.55 8.21
N GLU A 340 -12.75 19.24 8.09
CA GLU A 340 -12.69 18.30 9.22
C GLU A 340 -11.28 18.19 9.79
N SER A 341 -10.27 18.14 8.93
CA SER A 341 -8.85 18.09 9.31
C SER A 341 -8.38 19.36 10.02
N ASN A 342 -8.92 20.52 9.66
CA ASN A 342 -8.48 21.81 10.20
C ASN A 342 -9.41 22.37 11.28
N CYS A 343 -10.41 21.59 11.71
CA CYS A 343 -11.34 22.00 12.76
C CYS A 343 -10.58 22.18 14.10
N PRO A 344 -10.64 23.38 14.73
CA PRO A 344 -9.90 23.66 15.96
C PRO A 344 -10.52 23.01 17.22
N VAL A 345 -11.75 22.49 17.11
CA VAL A 345 -12.47 21.86 18.23
C VAL A 345 -11.73 20.61 18.70
N GLU A 346 -11.45 20.52 20.00
CA GLU A 346 -10.78 19.37 20.61
C GLU A 346 -11.62 18.09 20.54
N GLY A 347 -10.95 16.94 20.43
CA GLY A 347 -11.61 15.65 20.26
C GLY A 347 -12.19 15.48 18.85
N GLU A 348 -13.48 15.12 18.75
CA GLU A 348 -14.15 15.00 17.46
C GLU A 348 -14.38 16.37 16.80
N SER A 349 -14.16 16.48 15.50
CA SER A 349 -14.40 17.70 14.74
C SER A 349 -15.87 18.10 14.77
N ALA A 350 -16.14 19.40 14.90
CA ALA A 350 -17.48 19.95 14.77
C ALA A 350 -18.03 19.94 13.34
N ILE A 351 -17.17 19.71 12.34
CA ILE A 351 -17.54 19.47 10.96
C ILE A 351 -16.95 18.12 10.53
N ARG A 352 -17.77 17.25 9.95
CA ARG A 352 -17.33 15.93 9.47
C ARG A 352 -17.87 15.63 8.09
N VAL A 353 -17.13 14.85 7.32
CA VAL A 353 -17.54 14.42 5.98
C VAL A 353 -18.17 13.03 6.05
N ARG A 354 -19.36 12.88 5.46
CA ARG A 354 -20.09 11.62 5.35
C ARG A 354 -20.25 11.24 3.88
N ARG A 355 -20.46 9.96 3.62
CA ARG A 355 -20.78 9.45 2.28
C ARG A 355 -22.07 10.07 1.74
N LEU A 356 -22.21 10.07 0.41
CA LEU A 356 -23.37 10.63 -0.28
C LEU A 356 -24.68 9.89 0.04
N ASP A 357 -24.61 8.59 0.25
CA ASP A 357 -25.74 7.70 0.52
C ASP A 357 -26.04 7.52 2.01
N ALA A 358 -25.23 8.12 2.89
CA ALA A 358 -25.47 8.09 4.32
C ALA A 358 -26.72 8.92 4.68
N PRO A 359 -27.57 8.46 5.61
CA PRO A 359 -28.67 9.26 6.12
C PRO A 359 -28.18 10.60 6.66
N ASP A 360 -28.94 11.65 6.33
CA ASP A 360 -28.71 13.00 6.82
C ASP A 360 -28.79 13.03 8.35
N PRO A 361 -27.79 13.55 9.07
CA PRO A 361 -27.83 13.71 10.52
C PRO A 361 -28.91 14.68 11.01
N GLY A 362 -29.58 15.45 10.13
CA GLY A 362 -30.68 16.35 10.49
C GLY A 362 -30.23 17.59 11.28
N THR A 363 -28.92 17.86 11.29
CA THR A 363 -28.33 19.01 11.97
C THR A 363 -28.07 20.19 11.04
N GLU A 364 -28.34 20.08 9.74
CA GLU A 364 -28.07 21.17 8.78
C GLU A 364 -29.21 22.19 8.71
N THR A 365 -28.87 23.47 8.62
CA THR A 365 -29.78 24.53 8.15
C THR A 365 -29.63 24.63 6.64
N LYS A 366 -30.70 24.60 5.83
CA LYS A 366 -30.58 24.75 4.36
C LYS A 366 -30.34 26.21 3.98
N LEU A 367 -29.70 26.47 2.83
CA LEU A 367 -29.48 27.84 2.33
C LEU A 367 -30.81 28.58 2.19
N ASP A 368 -31.83 27.88 1.71
CA ASP A 368 -33.18 28.39 1.47
C ASP A 368 -33.87 28.84 2.77
N ASP A 369 -33.43 28.33 3.93
CA ASP A 369 -33.97 28.74 5.23
C ASP A 369 -33.30 30.01 5.78
N LYS A 370 -32.26 30.52 5.11
CA LYS A 370 -31.41 31.64 5.58
C LYS A 370 -31.38 32.86 4.66
N LEU A 371 -31.93 32.76 3.45
CA LEU A 371 -32.23 33.88 2.53
C LEU A 371 -33.66 34.36 2.77
#